data_AF-W1YFC4-F1
#
_entry.id   AF-W1YFC4-F1
#
_cell.length_a   1.000
_cell.length_b   1.000
_cell.length_c   1.000
_cell.angle_alpha   90.00
_cell.angle_beta   90.00
_cell.angle_gamma   90.00
#
_symmetry.space_group_name_H-M   'P 1'
#
loop_
_entity.id
_entity.type
_entity.pdbx_description
1 polymer ?
#
loop_
_entity_poly.entity_id
_entity_poly.type
_entity_poly.pdbx_seq_one_letter_code
_entity_poly.pdbx_strand_id
1 'polypeptide(L)' 'ENWWQHPAALGATDSDIEIIKRQWGAFYGTDVELQLRRRGIDTIVLCGISTNIGVESTARNAWELGFNLVIAED' A
#
# COMPACT_ATOMS: atom_id res chain seq x y z
N GLU A 1 -20.69 -7.58 -7.56
CA GLU A 1 -20.04 -8.92 -7.58
C GLU A 1 -18.53 -8.88 -7.86
N ASN A 2 -17.97 -7.77 -8.35
CA ASN A 2 -16.57 -7.62 -8.76
C ASN A 2 -15.73 -6.74 -7.82
N TRP A 3 -16.17 -6.51 -6.59
CA TRP A 3 -15.56 -5.53 -5.66
C TRP A 3 -14.06 -5.76 -5.41
N TRP A 4 -13.63 -7.03 -5.43
CA TRP A 4 -12.25 -7.43 -5.15
C TRP A 4 -11.42 -7.71 -6.41
N GLN A 5 -11.98 -7.54 -7.61
CA GLN A 5 -11.27 -7.89 -8.83
C GLN A 5 -10.27 -6.81 -9.22
N HIS A 6 -9.00 -7.18 -9.36
CA HIS A 6 -8.00 -6.34 -9.98
C HIS A 6 -8.30 -6.16 -11.48
N PRO A 7 -8.10 -4.95 -12.05
CA PRO A 7 -8.22 -4.75 -13.48
C PRO A 7 -7.10 -5.51 -14.20
N ALA A 8 -7.41 -6.10 -15.36
CA ALA A 8 -6.42 -6.85 -16.14
C ALA A 8 -5.16 -6.03 -16.50
N ALA A 9 -5.33 -4.72 -16.71
CA ALA A 9 -4.22 -3.79 -17.01
C ALA A 9 -3.22 -3.61 -15.86
N LEU A 10 -3.58 -3.99 -14.61
CA LEU A 10 -2.62 -3.99 -13.49
C LEU A 10 -1.54 -5.07 -13.68
N GLY A 11 -1.83 -6.13 -14.45
CA GLY A 11 -0.88 -7.20 -14.72
C GLY A 11 -0.48 -7.99 -13.47
N ALA A 12 -1.39 -8.18 -12.51
CA ALA A 12 -1.11 -8.90 -11.27
C ALA A 12 -0.63 -10.33 -11.53
N THR A 13 0.38 -10.77 -10.76
CA THR A 13 1.07 -12.05 -10.87
C THR A 13 1.22 -12.72 -9.50
N ASP A 14 1.56 -14.02 -9.49
CA ASP A 14 1.75 -14.79 -8.26
C ASP A 14 2.91 -14.29 -7.36
N SER A 15 3.82 -13.47 -7.89
CA SER A 15 4.89 -12.85 -7.08
C SER A 15 4.45 -11.62 -6.31
N ASP A 16 3.28 -11.06 -6.62
CA ASP A 16 2.76 -9.88 -5.95
C ASP A 16 2.27 -10.21 -4.54
N ILE A 17 2.52 -9.31 -3.60
CA ILE A 17 2.10 -9.48 -2.21
C ILE A 17 0.74 -8.84 -2.05
N GLU A 18 -0.31 -9.65 -1.97
CA GLU A 18 -1.66 -9.17 -1.71
C GLU A 18 -1.86 -8.78 -0.24
N ILE A 19 -2.40 -7.59 -0.01
CA ILE A 19 -2.69 -7.07 1.33
C ILE A 19 -4.18 -6.75 1.45
N ILE A 20 -4.85 -7.38 2.41
CA ILE A 20 -6.25 -7.08 2.73
C ILE A 20 -6.31 -6.16 3.95
N LYS A 21 -6.65 -4.89 3.72
CA LYS A 21 -6.90 -3.89 4.78
C LYS A 21 -8.40 -3.75 5.07
N ARG A 22 -8.74 -3.43 6.33
CA ARG A 22 -10.14 -3.29 6.79
C ARG A 22 -10.57 -1.84 7.09
N GLN A 23 -9.66 -0.89 6.92
CA GLN A 23 -9.90 0.55 7.06
C GLN A 23 -9.09 1.34 6.02
N TRP A 24 -9.02 2.66 6.18
CA TRP A 24 -8.39 3.56 5.22
C TRP A 24 -6.89 3.29 5.08
N GLY A 25 -6.14 3.35 6.19
CA GLY A 25 -4.70 3.06 6.22
C GLY A 25 -4.39 1.58 6.03
N ALA A 26 -3.36 1.29 5.24
CA ALA A 26 -2.95 -0.08 4.91
C ALA A 26 -2.14 -0.78 6.02
N PHE A 27 -1.64 -0.07 7.03
CA PHE A 27 -0.76 -0.64 8.06
C PHE A 27 -1.51 -1.33 9.21
N TYR A 28 -2.61 -0.74 9.69
CA TYR A 28 -3.31 -1.26 10.86
C TYR A 28 -3.95 -2.63 10.57
N GLY A 29 -3.60 -3.64 11.36
CA GLY A 29 -4.17 -4.99 11.24
C GLY A 29 -3.73 -5.77 10.00
N THR A 30 -2.63 -5.37 9.35
CA THR A 30 -2.03 -6.08 8.20
C THR A 30 -0.56 -6.42 8.49
N ASP A 31 0.09 -7.11 7.57
CA ASP A 31 1.51 -7.46 7.63
C ASP A 31 2.40 -6.53 6.78
N VAL A 32 1.88 -5.40 6.27
CA VAL A 32 2.63 -4.47 5.39
C VAL A 32 3.97 -4.05 6.02
N GLU A 33 3.97 -3.57 7.26
CA GLU A 33 5.21 -3.16 7.93
C GLU A 33 6.19 -4.33 8.10
N LEU A 34 5.68 -5.50 8.48
CA LEU A 34 6.48 -6.71 8.67
C LEU A 34 7.15 -7.13 7.35
N GLN A 35 6.40 -7.12 6.25
CA GLN A 35 6.90 -7.43 4.92
C GLN A 35 7.99 -6.44 4.51
N LEU A 36 7.74 -5.14 4.64
CA LEU A 36 8.69 -4.09 4.27
C LEU A 36 10.00 -4.22 5.05
N ARG A 37 9.93 -4.31 6.39
CA ARG A 37 11.13 -4.36 7.24
C ARG A 37 11.93 -5.65 7.04
N ARG A 38 11.28 -6.81 6.94
CA ARG A 38 12.00 -8.09 6.75
C ARG A 38 12.65 -8.21 5.38
N ARG A 39 12.15 -7.47 4.39
CA ARG A 39 12.73 -7.39 3.05
C ARG A 39 13.77 -6.27 2.93
N GLY A 40 14.04 -5.53 4.00
CA GLY A 40 15.04 -4.45 4.00
C GLY A 40 14.63 -3.23 3.17
N ILE A 41 13.33 -3.01 2.99
CA ILE A 41 12.81 -1.87 2.24
C ILE A 41 12.76 -0.64 3.16
N ASP A 42 13.40 0.44 2.73
CA ASP A 42 13.39 1.74 3.42
C ASP A 42 12.54 2.81 2.71
N THR A 43 12.14 2.55 1.45
CA THR A 43 11.50 3.53 0.57
C THR A 43 10.25 2.93 -0.08
N ILE A 44 9.15 3.67 -0.06
CA ILE A 44 7.85 3.29 -0.62
C ILE A 44 7.48 4.27 -1.73
N VAL A 45 7.20 3.75 -2.92
CA VAL A 45 6.46 4.48 -3.96
C VAL A 45 4.98 4.17 -3.76
N LEU A 46 4.17 5.19 -3.51
CA LEU A 46 2.76 5.04 -3.17
C LEU A 46 1.87 5.67 -4.25
N CYS A 47 0.85 4.91 -4.68
CA CYS A 47 -0.19 5.33 -5.62
C CYS A 47 -1.54 4.67 -5.24
N GLY A 48 -2.61 5.01 -5.95
CA GLY A 48 -3.92 4.34 -5.82
C GLY A 48 -5.09 5.29 -5.54
N ILE A 49 -6.19 4.75 -5.01
CA ILE A 49 -7.47 5.46 -4.86
C ILE A 49 -8.02 5.26 -3.43
N SER A 50 -8.54 6.29 -2.74
CA SER A 50 -8.49 7.73 -3.05
C SER A 50 -7.27 8.40 -2.43
N THR A 51 -6.72 9.40 -3.12
CA THR A 51 -5.58 10.24 -2.70
C THR A 51 -5.71 10.72 -1.27
N ASN A 52 -6.84 11.31 -0.89
CA ASN A 52 -7.05 11.97 0.40
C ASN A 52 -7.65 11.07 1.50
N ILE A 53 -7.90 9.79 1.22
CA ILE A 53 -8.54 8.86 2.17
C ILE A 53 -7.59 7.71 2.47
N GLY A 54 -7.55 6.71 1.59
CA GLY A 54 -6.75 5.50 1.79
C GLY A 54 -5.27 5.75 1.56
N VAL A 55 -4.95 6.48 0.49
CA VAL A 55 -3.56 6.82 0.14
C VAL A 55 -2.98 7.73 1.22
N GLU A 56 -3.63 8.85 1.56
CA GLU A 56 -3.14 9.78 2.60
C GLU A 56 -2.99 9.12 3.97
N SER A 57 -3.97 8.32 4.42
CA SER A 57 -3.85 7.61 5.72
C SER A 57 -2.63 6.68 5.73
N THR A 58 -2.40 5.98 4.61
CA THR A 58 -1.24 5.08 4.46
C THR A 58 0.07 5.86 4.40
N ALA A 59 0.10 6.98 3.68
CA ALA A 59 1.27 7.86 3.57
C ALA A 59 1.67 8.42 4.95
N ARG A 60 0.71 8.93 5.73
CA ARG A 60 0.97 9.45 7.08
C ARG A 60 1.57 8.36 7.97
N ASN A 61 1.01 7.15 7.97
CA ASN A 61 1.58 6.03 8.73
C ASN A 61 2.99 5.66 8.26
N ALA A 62 3.21 5.53 6.95
CA ALA A 62 4.53 5.18 6.41
C ALA A 62 5.60 6.21 6.80
N TRP A 63 5.28 7.50 6.71
CA TRP A 63 6.17 8.59 7.12
C TRP A 63 6.48 8.54 8.63
N GLU A 64 5.46 8.39 9.48
CA GLU A 64 5.63 8.28 10.94
C GLU A 64 6.44 7.03 11.36
N LEU A 65 6.33 5.94 10.60
CA LEU A 65 7.08 4.69 10.82
C LEU A 65 8.53 4.74 10.31
N GLY A 66 8.93 5.87 9.70
CA GLY A 66 10.30 6.14 9.26
C GLY A 66 10.64 5.63 7.85
N PHE A 67 9.64 5.31 7.01
CA PHE A 67 9.88 5.01 5.61
C PHE A 67 10.04 6.30 4.80
N ASN A 68 10.98 6.30 3.85
CA ASN A 68 11.01 7.31 2.80
C ASN A 68 9.81 7.11 1.88
N LEU A 69 9.21 8.20 1.42
CA LEU A 69 7.99 8.17 0.61
C LEU A 69 8.15 8.95 -0.69
N VAL A 70 7.71 8.33 -1.78
CA VAL A 70 7.48 8.97 -3.07
C VAL A 70 6.01 8.78 -3.41
N ILE A 71 5.29 9.86 -3.70
CA ILE A 71 3.91 9.79 -4.18
C ILE A 71 3.94 9.88 -5.71
N ALA A 72 3.41 8.89 -6.41
CA ALA A 72 3.13 8.98 -7.84
C ALA A 72 1.77 9.66 -8.00
N GLU A 73 1.78 10.89 -8.53
CA GLU A 73 0.63 11.79 -8.50
C GLU A 73 -0.28 11.68 -9.73
N ASP A 74 0.27 11.25 -10.86
CA ASP A 74 -0.41 11.10 -12.16
C ASP A 74 -1.43 9.95 -12.20
#